data_AF-A0A8W7PWY4-F1
#
_entry.id   AF-A0A8W7PWY4-F1
#
_cell.length_a   1.000
_cell.length_b   1.000
_cell.length_c   1.000
_cell.angle_alpha   90.00
_cell.angle_beta   90.00
_cell.angle_gamma   90.00
#
_symmetry.space_group_name_H-M   'P 1'
#
loop_
_entity.id
_entity.type
_entity.pdbx_description
1 polymer ?
#
loop_
_entity_poly.entity_id
_entity_poly.type
_entity_poly.pdbx_seq_one_letter_code
_entity_poly.pdbx_strand_id
1 'polypeptide(L)'
;MALGSAIGTGLFYGSAEAIRMAGPSVLLAYLIGGVIAFIIMRALGEMSVNNPQASSFSRYAQDYLGPMAGYITGWTYCFEILIVAIADVTAFGIYMGVWFPDVQHWVWVLSIVLIIGAINLMSVKVFGELEFWFSFFKVATIIIMIVAGIGIIVWGIGNGGQATGIS
;
A
#
# COMPACT_ATOMS: atom_id res chain seq x y z
N MET A 1 -1.78 2.68 13.85
CA MET A 1 -1.05 3.18 12.66
C MET A 1 -0.45 2.07 11.76
N ALA A 2 -0.61 0.77 12.04
CA ALA A 2 0.01 -0.27 11.21
C ALA A 2 -0.86 -0.79 10.05
N LEU A 3 -2.17 -1.00 10.27
CA LEU A 3 -3.05 -1.58 9.24
C LEU A 3 -3.39 -0.60 8.10
N GLY A 4 -3.68 0.66 8.44
CA GLY A 4 -4.07 1.68 7.46
C GLY A 4 -2.95 2.11 6.51
N SER A 5 -1.70 2.04 6.98
CA SER A 5 -0.48 2.31 6.22
C SER A 5 -0.02 1.11 5.40
N ALA A 6 -0.27 -0.12 5.87
CA ALA A 6 0.03 -1.34 5.11
C ALA A 6 -0.85 -1.50 3.86
N ILE A 7 -2.07 -0.97 3.87
CA ILE A 7 -2.99 -1.02 2.73
C ILE A 7 -2.78 0.20 1.84
N GLY A 8 -1.96 0.05 0.81
CA GLY A 8 -1.62 1.10 -0.16
C GLY A 8 -2.25 0.90 -1.54
N THR A 9 -1.90 1.80 -2.47
CA THR A 9 -2.31 1.72 -3.88
C THR A 9 -1.87 0.42 -4.56
N GLY A 10 -0.77 -0.18 -4.08
CA GLY A 10 -0.23 -1.46 -4.57
C GLY A 10 -1.22 -2.63 -4.48
N LEU A 11 -2.13 -2.64 -3.51
CA LEU A 11 -3.11 -3.73 -3.35
C LEU A 11 -4.14 -3.77 -4.48
N PHE A 12 -4.45 -2.62 -5.08
CA PHE A 12 -5.46 -2.55 -6.14
C PHE A 12 -4.81 -2.31 -7.50
N TYR A 13 -4.03 -1.23 -7.62
CA TYR A 13 -3.37 -0.86 -8.87
C TYR A 13 -2.27 -1.88 -9.24
N GLY A 14 -1.39 -2.19 -8.28
CA GLY A 14 -0.28 -3.12 -8.50
C GLY A 14 -0.74 -4.57 -8.67
N SER A 15 -1.72 -5.02 -7.86
CA SER A 15 -2.23 -6.39 -7.95
C SER A 15 -2.96 -6.66 -9.26
N ALA A 16 -3.69 -5.70 -9.82
CA ALA A 16 -4.34 -5.87 -11.11
C ALA A 16 -3.32 -6.22 -12.21
N GLU A 17 -2.20 -5.50 -12.25
CA GLU A 17 -1.14 -5.74 -13.24
C GLU A 17 -0.38 -7.04 -12.95
N ALA A 18 -0.10 -7.34 -11.68
CA ALA A 18 0.55 -8.59 -11.28
C ALA A 18 -0.30 -9.83 -11.63
N ILE A 19 -1.62 -9.76 -11.40
CA ILE A 19 -2.58 -10.81 -11.81
C ILE A 19 -2.60 -10.93 -13.33
N ARG A 20 -2.61 -9.83 -14.07
CA ARG A 20 -2.62 -9.85 -15.55
C ARG A 20 -1.37 -10.53 -16.12
N MET A 21 -0.19 -10.30 -15.53
CA MET A 21 1.06 -10.87 -16.00
C MET A 21 1.29 -12.31 -15.54
N ALA A 22 1.04 -12.63 -14.27
CA ALA A 22 1.37 -13.93 -13.67
C ALA A 22 0.18 -14.90 -13.63
N GLY A 23 -1.05 -14.43 -13.85
CA GLY A 23 -2.26 -15.23 -13.72
C GLY A 23 -2.43 -15.77 -12.29
N PRO A 24 -3.03 -16.97 -12.12
CA PRO A 24 -3.25 -17.56 -10.80
C PRO A 24 -1.97 -17.79 -9.97
N SER A 25 -0.81 -17.89 -10.63
CA SER A 25 0.48 -18.10 -9.95
C SER A 25 0.93 -16.92 -9.08
N VAL A 26 0.32 -15.73 -9.25
CA VAL A 26 0.57 -14.55 -8.41
C VAL A 26 0.32 -14.83 -6.92
N LEU A 27 -0.57 -15.77 -6.59
CA LEU A 27 -0.85 -16.20 -5.22
C LEU A 27 0.39 -16.79 -4.55
N LEU A 28 1.19 -17.58 -5.30
CA LEU A 28 2.44 -18.14 -4.78
C LEU A 28 3.48 -17.04 -4.53
N ALA A 29 3.58 -16.07 -5.44
CA ALA A 29 4.48 -14.93 -5.28
C ALA A 29 4.12 -14.10 -4.03
N TYR A 30 2.83 -13.82 -3.80
CA TYR A 30 2.38 -13.13 -2.60
C TYR A 30 2.53 -13.95 -1.33
N LEU A 31 2.37 -15.28 -1.39
CA LEU A 31 2.60 -16.14 -0.23
C LEU A 31 4.08 -16.14 0.19
N ILE A 32 4.99 -16.31 -0.77
CA ILE A 32 6.44 -16.28 -0.51
C ILE A 32 6.87 -14.90 -0.01
N GLY A 33 6.45 -13.83 -0.70
CA GLY A 33 6.75 -12.47 -0.29
C GLY A 33 6.20 -12.14 1.10
N GLY A 34 4.98 -12.59 1.40
CA GLY A 34 4.35 -12.44 2.71
C GLY A 34 5.09 -13.17 3.82
N VAL A 35 5.58 -14.39 3.59
CA VAL A 35 6.39 -15.14 4.57
C VAL A 35 7.71 -14.41 4.85
N ILE A 36 8.39 -13.92 3.81
CA ILE A 36 9.64 -13.15 3.97
C ILE A 36 9.37 -11.87 4.76
N ALA A 37 8.34 -11.11 4.39
CA ALA A 37 7.96 -9.87 5.08
C ALA A 37 7.60 -10.15 6.55
N PHE A 38 6.88 -11.23 6.84
CA PHE A 38 6.53 -11.64 8.20
C PHE A 38 7.77 -11.93 9.04
N ILE A 39 8.74 -12.67 8.51
CA ILE A 39 10.00 -12.98 9.21
C ILE A 39 10.78 -11.69 9.50
N ILE A 40 10.88 -10.78 8.54
CA ILE A 40 11.57 -9.49 8.71
C ILE A 40 10.89 -8.64 9.79
N MET A 41 9.56 -8.49 9.71
CA MET A 41 8.80 -7.71 10.69
C MET A 41 8.89 -8.30 12.09
N ARG A 42 8.91 -9.63 12.21
CA ARG A 42 9.11 -10.32 13.48
C ARG A 42 10.50 -10.04 14.06
N ALA A 43 11.55 -10.17 13.24
CA ALA A 43 12.92 -9.89 13.67
C ALA A 43 13.09 -8.42 14.11
N LEU A 44 12.53 -7.47 13.35
CA LEU A 44 12.52 -6.05 13.70
C LEU A 44 11.74 -5.79 14.98
N GLY A 45 10.62 -6.48 15.20
CA GLY A 45 9.84 -6.41 16.44
C GLY A 45 10.64 -6.88 17.65
N GLU A 46 11.36 -8.01 17.53
CA GLU A 46 12.23 -8.53 18.59
C GLU A 46 13.39 -7.55 18.90
N MET A 47 14.02 -6.96 17.88
CA MET A 47 15.04 -5.92 18.05
C MET A 47 14.48 -4.66 18.75
N SER A 48 13.26 -4.25 18.39
CA SER A 48 12.60 -3.07 18.97
C SER A 48 12.28 -3.25 20.46
N VAL A 49 11.92 -4.47 20.87
CA VAL A 49 11.69 -4.80 22.29
C VAL A 49 13.02 -4.85 23.07
N ASN A 50 14.07 -5.41 22.46
CA ASN A 50 15.38 -5.56 23.11
C ASN A 50 16.11 -4.22 23.30
N ASN A 51 15.94 -3.27 22.37
CA ASN A 51 16.52 -1.93 22.48
C ASN A 51 15.41 -0.87 22.32
N PRO A 52 14.67 -0.56 23.42
CA PRO A 52 13.47 0.27 23.41
C PRO A 52 13.74 1.78 23.25
N GLN A 53 14.95 2.17 22.84
CA GLN A 53 15.18 3.55 22.43
C GLN A 53 14.42 3.80 21.13
N ALA A 54 13.56 4.82 21.11
CA ALA A 54 12.85 5.24 19.91
C ALA A 54 13.87 5.65 18.83
N SER A 55 14.23 4.73 17.94
CA SER A 55 15.19 4.97 16.88
C SER A 55 14.77 4.31 15.58
N SER A 56 15.17 4.90 14.47
CA SER A 56 14.85 4.43 13.12
C SER A 56 15.50 3.07 12.83
N PHE A 57 14.95 2.30 11.89
CA PHE A 57 15.55 1.03 11.43
C PHE A 57 17.00 1.19 10.95
N SER A 58 17.34 2.35 10.39
CA SER A 58 18.71 2.71 10.04
C SER A 58 19.65 2.68 11.25
N ARG A 59 19.16 2.98 12.46
CA ARG A 59 19.95 2.89 13.70
C ARG A 59 20.20 1.43 14.10
N TYR A 60 19.22 0.55 13.95
CA TYR A 60 19.47 -0.88 14.18
C TYR A 60 20.51 -1.43 13.19
N ALA A 61 20.45 -1.03 11.91
CA ALA A 61 21.50 -1.37 10.95
C ALA A 61 22.86 -0.80 11.37
N GLN A 62 22.92 0.42 11.89
CA GLN A 62 24.14 1.02 12.40
C GLN A 62 24.73 0.25 13.59
N ASP A 63 23.91 -0.08 14.58
CA ASP A 63 24.36 -0.66 15.84
C ASP A 63 24.78 -2.14 15.66
N TYR A 64 24.12 -2.90 14.77
CA TYR A 64 24.41 -4.33 14.55
C TYR A 64 25.32 -4.65 13.36
N LEU A 65 25.33 -3.82 12.30
CA LEU A 65 26.10 -4.06 11.07
C LEU A 65 27.19 -2.99 10.80
N GLY A 66 27.17 -1.89 11.57
CA GLY A 66 28.17 -0.83 11.53
C GLY A 66 27.71 0.45 10.81
N PRO A 67 28.51 1.53 10.90
CA PRO A 67 28.11 2.88 10.46
C PRO A 67 27.70 2.98 8.98
N MET A 68 28.40 2.27 8.10
CA MET A 68 28.10 2.26 6.66
C MET A 68 26.74 1.63 6.36
N ALA A 69 26.40 0.52 7.03
CA ALA A 69 25.11 -0.14 6.85
C ALA A 69 23.97 0.78 7.28
N GLY A 70 24.11 1.45 8.42
CA GLY A 70 23.14 2.46 8.87
C GLY A 70 22.92 3.59 7.86
N TYR A 71 24.00 4.16 7.33
CA TYR A 71 23.93 5.22 6.33
C TYR A 71 23.21 4.77 5.05
N ILE A 72 23.60 3.62 4.49
CA ILE A 72 22.98 3.07 3.27
C ILE A 72 21.50 2.79 3.52
N THR A 73 21.15 2.12 4.62
CA THR A 73 19.74 1.82 4.96
C THR A 73 18.91 3.09 5.10
N GLY A 74 19.45 4.15 5.72
CA GLY A 74 18.76 5.43 5.86
C GLY A 74 18.47 6.10 4.52
N TRP A 75 19.44 6.13 3.61
CA TRP A 75 19.24 6.67 2.26
C TRP A 75 18.31 5.83 1.40
N THR A 76 18.46 4.50 1.43
CA THR A 76 17.56 3.59 0.73
C THR A 76 16.12 3.80 1.19
N TYR A 77 15.88 3.96 2.49
CA TYR A 77 14.55 4.27 3.03
C TYR A 77 14.02 5.62 2.54
N CYS A 78 14.86 6.67 2.52
CA CYS A 78 14.48 7.98 2.00
C CYS A 78 14.05 7.90 0.52
N PHE A 79 14.82 7.21 -0.32
CA PHE A 79 14.48 7.02 -1.73
C PHE A 79 13.25 6.14 -1.91
N GLU A 80 13.08 5.10 -1.09
CA GLU A 80 11.90 4.24 -1.11
C GLU A 80 10.63 5.05 -0.85
N ILE A 81 10.58 5.84 0.22
CA ILE A 81 9.44 6.73 0.50
C ILE A 81 9.18 7.69 -0.65
N LEU A 82 10.22 8.29 -1.24
CA LEU A 82 10.07 9.22 -2.35
C LEU A 82 9.47 8.56 -3.59
N ILE A 83 9.94 7.35 -3.93
CA ILE A 83 9.41 6.57 -5.07
C ILE A 83 7.96 6.17 -4.81
N VAL A 84 7.64 5.71 -3.60
CA VAL A 84 6.27 5.34 -3.21
C VAL A 84 5.33 6.54 -3.30
N ALA A 85 5.76 7.71 -2.84
CA ALA A 85 4.96 8.94 -2.94
C ALA A 85 4.64 9.32 -4.40
N ILE A 86 5.62 9.20 -5.31
CA ILE A 86 5.40 9.44 -6.74
C ILE A 86 4.44 8.40 -7.32
N ALA A 87 4.59 7.12 -6.95
CA ALA A 87 3.72 6.06 -7.40
C ALA A 87 2.27 6.29 -6.94
N ASP A 88 2.04 6.69 -5.70
CA ASP A 88 0.71 6.96 -5.15
C ASP A 88 0.01 8.14 -5.85
N VAL A 89 0.73 9.23 -6.09
CA VAL A 89 0.19 10.40 -6.79
C VAL A 89 -0.12 10.07 -8.26
N THR A 90 0.73 9.26 -8.90
CA THR A 90 0.49 8.79 -10.27
C THR A 90 -0.73 7.88 -10.34
N ALA A 91 -0.86 6.93 -9.41
CA ALA A 91 -2.02 6.05 -9.31
C ALA A 91 -3.32 6.85 -9.13
N PHE A 92 -3.31 7.88 -8.26
CA PHE A 92 -4.44 8.79 -8.10
C PHE A 92 -4.84 9.44 -9.43
N GLY A 93 -3.87 9.99 -10.19
CA GLY A 93 -4.16 10.61 -11.48
C GLY A 93 -4.68 9.63 -12.53
N ILE A 94 -4.26 8.36 -12.51
CA ILE A 94 -4.77 7.32 -13.41
C ILE A 94 -6.23 6.99 -13.05
N TYR A 95 -6.51 6.80 -11.76
CA TYR A 95 -7.87 6.54 -11.30
C TYR A 95 -8.82 7.69 -11.66
N MET A 96 -8.42 8.94 -11.42
CA MET A 96 -9.26 10.09 -11.77
C MET A 96 -9.52 10.20 -13.28
N GLY A 97 -8.58 9.77 -14.13
CA GLY A 97 -8.77 9.69 -15.58
C GLY A 97 -9.84 8.69 -16.02
N VAL A 98 -10.17 7.67 -15.20
CA VAL A 98 -11.27 6.73 -15.48
C VAL A 98 -12.63 7.41 -15.40
N TRP A 99 -12.82 8.31 -14.43
CA TRP A 99 -14.09 9.03 -14.23
C TRP A 99 -14.15 10.36 -14.98
N PHE A 100 -13.00 11.02 -15.15
CA PHE A 100 -12.87 12.34 -15.77
C PHE A 100 -11.83 12.29 -16.90
N PRO A 101 -12.15 11.62 -18.03
CA PRO A 101 -11.19 11.40 -19.12
C PRO A 101 -10.80 12.69 -19.85
N ASP A 102 -11.64 13.72 -19.81
CA ASP A 102 -11.38 15.00 -20.47
C ASP A 102 -10.36 15.87 -19.72
N VAL A 103 -10.08 15.56 -18.46
CA VAL A 103 -9.15 16.33 -17.62
C VAL A 103 -7.75 15.76 -17.75
N GLN A 104 -6.79 16.62 -18.09
CA GLN A 104 -5.40 16.22 -18.25
C GLN A 104 -4.79 15.68 -16.95
N HIS A 105 -4.02 14.59 -17.06
CA HIS A 105 -3.47 13.84 -15.92
C HIS A 105 -2.67 14.71 -14.92
N TRP A 106 -1.89 15.68 -15.42
CA TRP A 106 -1.07 16.56 -14.55
C TRP A 106 -1.92 17.40 -13.58
N VAL A 107 -3.17 17.73 -13.95
CA VAL A 107 -4.08 18.50 -13.10
C VAL A 107 -4.43 17.69 -11.85
N TRP A 108 -4.70 16.40 -12.01
CA TRP A 108 -4.99 15.50 -10.88
C TRP A 108 -3.77 15.30 -9.98
N VAL A 109 -2.60 15.07 -10.56
CA VAL A 109 -1.30 14.97 -9.85
C VAL A 109 -1.04 16.22 -9.02
N LEU A 110 -1.17 17.41 -9.62
CA LEU A 110 -0.92 18.68 -8.92
C LEU A 110 -1.96 18.93 -7.82
N SER A 111 -3.23 18.60 -8.08
CA SER A 111 -4.31 18.77 -7.11
C SER A 111 -4.08 17.96 -5.83
N ILE A 112 -3.72 16.69 -5.94
CA ILE A 112 -3.53 15.83 -4.78
C ILE A 112 -2.28 16.22 -3.98
N VAL A 113 -1.21 16.65 -4.66
CA VAL A 113 0.00 17.18 -4.00
C VAL A 113 -0.33 18.43 -3.19
N LEU A 114 -1.11 19.37 -3.74
CA LEU A 114 -1.54 20.56 -3.01
C LEU A 114 -2.45 20.24 -1.83
N ILE A 115 -3.39 19.29 -2.00
CA ILE A 115 -4.29 18.86 -0.92
C ILE A 115 -3.49 18.22 0.22
N ILE A 116 -2.59 17.28 -0.09
CA ILE A 116 -1.73 16.63 0.91
C ILE A 116 -0.82 17.67 1.57
N GLY A 117 -0.26 18.60 0.79
CA GLY A 117 0.54 19.72 1.31
C GLY A 117 -0.26 20.58 2.29
N ALA A 118 -1.49 20.93 1.97
CA ALA A 118 -2.37 21.69 2.86
C ALA A 118 -2.71 20.90 4.13
N ILE A 119 -2.96 19.60 4.03
CA ILE A 119 -3.21 18.73 5.20
C ILE A 119 -1.99 18.66 6.11
N ASN A 120 -0.78 18.56 5.55
CA ASN A 120 0.46 18.57 6.32
C ASN A 120 0.70 19.88 7.08
N LEU A 121 0.10 20.99 6.65
CA LEU A 121 0.15 22.28 7.35
C LEU A 121 -0.91 22.41 8.45
N MET A 122 -1.89 21.50 8.52
CA MET A 122 -2.92 21.47 9.55
C MET A 122 -2.43 20.78 10.85
N SER A 123 -3.20 20.90 11.92
CA SER A 123 -2.88 20.28 13.20
C SER A 123 -2.77 18.75 13.07
N VAL A 124 -1.77 18.17 13.75
CA VAL A 124 -1.52 16.72 13.84
C VAL A 124 -2.76 15.89 14.22
N LYS A 125 -3.70 16.50 14.94
CA LYS A 125 -4.99 15.87 15.29
C LYS A 125 -5.86 15.60 14.06
N VAL A 126 -5.91 16.53 13.11
CA VAL A 126 -6.69 16.41 11.87
C VAL A 126 -6.12 15.30 11.00
N PHE A 127 -4.80 15.19 10.92
CA PHE A 127 -4.13 14.10 10.21
C PHE A 127 -4.54 12.73 10.77
N GLY A 128 -4.49 12.56 12.09
CA GLY A 128 -4.86 11.29 12.72
C GLY A 128 -6.34 10.90 12.52
N GLU A 129 -7.24 11.88 12.52
CA GLU A 129 -8.66 11.64 12.25
C GLU A 129 -8.92 11.26 10.79
N LEU A 130 -8.28 11.95 9.84
CA LEU A 130 -8.36 11.59 8.41
C LEU A 130 -7.81 10.19 8.14
N GLU A 131 -6.68 9.83 8.75
CA GLU A 131 -6.09 8.48 8.60
C GLU A 131 -7.06 7.40 9.11
N PHE A 132 -7.75 7.66 10.23
CA PHE A 132 -8.75 6.73 10.75
C PHE A 132 -9.91 6.52 9.76
N TRP A 133 -10.50 7.60 9.26
CA TRP A 133 -11.59 7.54 8.28
C TRP A 133 -11.16 6.87 6.97
N PHE A 134 -9.99 7.23 6.43
CA PHE A 134 -9.48 6.59 5.22
C PHE A 134 -9.18 5.11 5.42
N SER A 135 -8.64 4.71 6.58
CA SER A 135 -8.42 3.31 6.92
C SER A 135 -9.73 2.53 6.98
N PHE A 136 -10.80 3.13 7.51
CA PHE A 136 -12.13 2.54 7.52
C PHE A 136 -12.63 2.26 6.10
N PHE A 137 -12.56 3.25 5.20
CA PHE A 137 -12.96 3.07 3.80
C PHE A 137 -12.14 2.00 3.09
N LYS A 138 -10.81 1.98 3.29
CA LYS A 138 -9.93 0.96 2.71
C LYS A 138 -10.38 -0.46 3.08
N VAL A 139 -10.63 -0.71 4.36
CA VAL A 139 -11.06 -2.03 4.85
C VAL A 139 -12.46 -2.37 4.32
N ALA A 140 -13.39 -1.42 4.35
CA ALA A 140 -14.73 -1.61 3.80
C ALA A 140 -14.70 -1.99 2.31
N THR A 141 -13.86 -1.32 1.51
CA THR A 141 -13.66 -1.64 0.09
C THR A 141 -13.14 -3.07 -0.10
N ILE A 142 -12.16 -3.52 0.69
CA ILE A 142 -11.66 -4.90 0.61
C ILE A 142 -12.78 -5.91 0.87
N ILE A 143 -13.59 -5.69 1.91
CA ILE A 143 -14.71 -6.58 2.25
C ILE A 143 -15.72 -6.63 1.09
N ILE A 144 -16.10 -5.48 0.53
CA ILE A 144 -17.02 -5.39 -0.61
C ILE A 144 -16.46 -6.15 -1.81
N MET A 145 -15.17 -5.98 -2.12
CA MET A 145 -14.51 -6.65 -3.25
C MET A 145 -14.47 -8.17 -3.07
N ILE A 146 -14.23 -8.67 -1.84
CA ILE A 146 -14.26 -10.11 -1.55
C ILE A 146 -15.66 -10.67 -1.74
N VAL A 147 -16.69 -10.01 -1.18
CA VAL A 147 -18.08 -10.45 -1.31
C VAL A 147 -18.52 -10.42 -2.78
N ALA A 148 -18.17 -9.37 -3.52
CA ALA A 148 -18.44 -9.29 -4.94
C ALA A 148 -17.73 -10.40 -5.72
N GLY A 149 -16.45 -10.67 -5.43
CA GLY A 149 -15.68 -11.76 -6.05
C GLY A 149 -16.30 -13.14 -5.80
N ILE A 150 -16.71 -13.43 -4.56
CA ILE A 150 -17.46 -14.65 -4.22
C ILE A 150 -18.76 -14.71 -5.02
N GLY A 151 -19.47 -13.58 -5.13
CA GLY A 151 -20.71 -13.51 -5.89
C GLY A 151 -20.56 -13.77 -7.39
N ILE A 152 -19.45 -13.32 -7.99
CA ILE A 152 -19.09 -13.63 -9.37
C ILE A 152 -18.84 -15.13 -9.53
N ILE A 153 -18.10 -15.76 -8.62
CA ILE A 153 -17.78 -17.21 -8.68
C ILE A 153 -19.02 -18.08 -8.51
N VAL A 154 -19.86 -17.77 -7.51
CA VAL A 154 -21.00 -18.61 -7.10
C VAL A 154 -22.24 -18.38 -7.98
N TRP A 155 -22.57 -17.12 -8.27
CA TRP A 155 -23.79 -16.75 -9.00
C TRP A 155 -23.54 -16.29 -10.43
N GLY A 156 -22.28 -16.17 -10.88
CA GLY A 156 -21.97 -15.69 -12.23
C GLY A 156 -22.39 -14.23 -12.46
N ILE A 157 -22.42 -13.41 -11.39
CA ILE A 157 -22.75 -11.98 -11.48
C ILE A 157 -21.75 -11.33 -12.46
N GLY A 158 -22.25 -10.72 -13.53
CA GLY A 158 -21.39 -10.13 -14.58
C GLY A 158 -20.88 -11.11 -15.65
N ASN A 159 -21.12 -12.42 -15.51
CA ASN A 159 -20.83 -13.46 -16.51
C ASN A 159 -22.11 -14.09 -17.08
N GLY A 160 -23.14 -13.28 -17.32
CA GLY A 160 -24.43 -13.75 -17.87
C GLY A 160 -25.16 -14.78 -17.01
N GLY A 161 -24.86 -14.88 -15.70
CA GLY A 161 -25.44 -15.88 -14.79
C GLY A 161 -24.80 -17.26 -14.88
N GLN A 162 -23.71 -17.42 -15.65
CA GLN A 162 -22.92 -18.65 -15.63
C GLN A 162 -21.85 -18.55 -14.55
N ALA A 163 -22.02 -19.35 -13.50
CA ALA A 163 -21.01 -19.51 -12.46
C ALA A 163 -19.70 -20.02 -13.09
N THR A 164 -18.61 -19.30 -12.91
CA THR A 164 -17.29 -19.70 -13.41
C THR A 164 -16.72 -20.92 -12.65
N GLY A 165 -17.34 -21.27 -11.53
CA GLY A 165 -17.01 -22.46 -10.75
C GLY A 165 -15.61 -22.42 -10.13
N ILE A 166 -15.28 -23.50 -9.40
CA ILE A 166 -13.91 -23.84 -9.02
C ILE A 166 -13.49 -24.87 -10.08
N SER A 167 -12.90 -24.42 -11.19
CA SER A 167 -12.31 -25.32 -12.18
C SER A 167 -10.94 -25.81 -11.73
#